data_AF-A0A521UXT0-F1
#
_entry.id   AF-A0A521UXT0-F1
#
_cell.length_a   1.000
_cell.length_b   1.000
_cell.length_c   1.000
_cell.angle_alpha   90.00
_cell.angle_beta   90.00
_cell.angle_gamma   90.00
#
_symmetry.space_group_name_H-M   'P 1'
#
loop_
_entity.id
_entity.type
_entity.pdbx_description
1 polymer ?
#
loop_
_entity_poly.entity_id
_entity_poly.type
_entity_poly.pdbx_seq_one_letter_code
_entity_poly.pdbx_strand_id
1 'polypeptide(L)' 'MRNAARAVLLLSDADPDACDARIPLGKDGKPFFVAGPYDNPERVIKQLTRAVGADNFYFVAPLGNIAELDG' A
#
# COMPACT_ATOMS: atom_id res chain seq x y z
N MET A 1 -12.01 -4.79 -16.49
CA MET A 1 -12.85 -4.48 -15.31
C MET A 1 -13.84 -5.61 -15.04
N ARG A 2 -13.39 -6.76 -14.49
CA ARG A 2 -14.27 -7.95 -14.28
C ARG A 2 -14.56 -8.29 -12.81
N ASN A 3 -13.91 -7.62 -11.85
CA ASN A 3 -14.10 -7.89 -10.41
C ASN A 3 -15.10 -6.94 -9.72
N ALA A 4 -15.23 -5.69 -10.15
CA ALA A 4 -16.12 -4.73 -9.50
C ALA A 4 -17.60 -5.18 -9.56
N ALA A 5 -18.07 -5.71 -10.70
CA ALA A 5 -19.47 -6.06 -10.90
C ALA A 5 -19.98 -7.22 -10.01
N ARG A 6 -19.11 -8.15 -9.58
CA ARG A 6 -19.50 -9.25 -8.65
C ARG A 6 -19.40 -8.84 -7.19
N ALA A 7 -18.48 -7.91 -6.86
CA ALA A 7 -18.36 -7.37 -5.52
C ALA A 7 -19.57 -6.53 -5.13
N VAL A 8 -20.20 -5.83 -6.09
CA VAL A 8 -21.42 -5.05 -5.85
C VAL A 8 -22.49 -5.91 -5.17
N LEU A 9 -22.76 -7.14 -5.63
CA LEU A 9 -23.77 -8.00 -5.03
C LEU A 9 -23.53 -8.30 -3.54
N LEU A 10 -22.27 -8.32 -3.09
CA LEU A 10 -21.91 -8.63 -1.70
C LEU A 10 -21.72 -7.41 -0.80
N LEU A 11 -21.41 -6.24 -1.38
CA LEU A 11 -21.14 -5.00 -0.63
C LEU A 11 -22.21 -3.92 -0.88
N SER A 12 -23.36 -4.26 -1.46
CA SER A 12 -24.40 -3.28 -1.84
C SER A 12 -25.00 -2.52 -0.65
N ASP A 13 -24.99 -3.12 0.54
CA ASP A 13 -25.53 -2.58 1.79
C ASP A 13 -24.43 -2.16 2.78
N ALA A 14 -23.16 -2.25 2.39
CA ALA A 14 -22.05 -1.79 3.22
C ALA A 14 -22.03 -0.26 3.26
N ASP A 15 -22.25 0.31 4.44
CA ASP A 15 -22.03 1.72 4.72
C ASP A 15 -20.59 1.92 5.26
N PRO A 16 -19.65 2.44 4.45
CA PRO A 16 -18.28 2.68 4.92
C PRO A 16 -18.20 3.79 5.98
N ASP A 17 -19.23 4.65 6.07
CA ASP A 17 -19.29 5.76 7.01
C ASP A 17 -19.97 5.38 8.33
N ALA A 18 -20.58 4.18 8.43
CA ALA A 18 -21.16 3.66 9.69
C ALA A 18 -20.10 3.30 10.74
N CYS A 19 -18.82 3.27 10.38
CA CYS A 19 -17.71 2.96 11.28
C CYS A 19 -16.98 4.23 11.72
N ASP A 20 -17.25 4.70 12.93
CA ASP A 20 -16.56 5.85 13.53
C ASP A 20 -15.11 5.54 13.96
N ALA A 21 -14.66 4.28 13.84
CA ALA A 21 -13.33 3.89 14.25
C ALA A 21 -12.26 4.50 13.34
N ARG A 22 -11.37 5.32 13.93
CA ARG A 22 -10.24 5.90 13.20
C ARG A 22 -9.16 4.85 12.98
N ILE A 23 -9.05 4.35 11.75
CA ILE A 23 -7.95 3.47 11.32
C ILE A 23 -6.73 4.33 10.99
N PRO A 24 -5.61 4.26 11.75
CA PRO A 24 -4.42 5.05 11.44
C PRO A 24 -3.75 4.56 10.14
N LEU A 25 -3.11 5.50 9.43
CA LEU A 25 -2.36 5.19 8.22
C LEU A 25 -1.02 4.54 8.59
N GLY A 26 -0.87 3.26 8.24
CA GLY A 26 0.39 2.52 8.34
C GLY A 26 1.07 2.66 9.70
N LYS A 27 2.33 3.13 9.69
CA LYS A 27 3.17 3.31 10.88
C LYS A 27 3.43 4.79 11.09
N ASP A 28 3.20 5.28 12.32
CA ASP A 28 3.42 6.69 12.70
C ASP A 28 2.66 7.70 11.80
N GLY A 29 1.51 7.29 11.26
CA GLY A 29 0.71 8.10 10.33
C GLY A 29 1.27 8.16 8.90
N LYS A 30 2.30 7.39 8.58
CA LYS A 30 2.91 7.27 7.24
C LYS A 30 2.59 5.91 6.61
N PRO A 31 2.50 5.81 5.27
CA PRO A 31 2.45 4.53 4.59
C PRO A 31 3.61 3.61 5.03
N PHE A 32 3.30 2.33 5.24
CA PHE A 32 4.28 1.31 5.56
C PHE A 32 4.09 0.09 4.65
N PHE A 33 5.07 -0.17 3.80
CA PHE A 33 5.04 -1.27 2.84
C PHE A 33 5.92 -2.44 3.30
N VAL A 34 5.41 -3.68 3.19
CA VAL A 34 6.20 -4.89 3.43
C VAL A 34 6.15 -5.71 2.14
N ALA A 35 7.31 -5.90 1.50
CA ALA A 35 7.39 -6.59 0.23
C ALA A 35 7.14 -8.10 0.39
N GLY A 36 6.12 -8.59 -0.30
CA GLY A 36 5.86 -10.01 -0.48
C GLY A 36 6.71 -10.63 -1.59
N PRO A 37 6.73 -11.98 -1.69
CA PRO A 37 7.56 -12.71 -2.65
C PRO A 37 7.18 -12.49 -4.12
N TYR A 38 6.00 -11.94 -4.39
CA TYR A 38 5.49 -11.70 -5.76
C TYR A 38 5.27 -10.22 -6.07
N ASP A 39 5.60 -9.34 -5.12
CA ASP A 39 5.49 -7.90 -5.36
C ASP A 39 6.57 -7.43 -6.31
N ASN A 40 6.36 -6.24 -6.86
CA ASN A 40 7.42 -5.46 -7.50
C ASN A 40 7.74 -4.26 -6.59
N PRO A 41 8.73 -4.39 -5.67
CA PRO A 41 9.02 -3.36 -4.67
C PRO A 41 9.40 -2.02 -5.30
N GLU A 42 10.17 -2.01 -6.39
CA GLU A 42 10.58 -0.78 -7.08
C GLU A 42 9.38 0.05 -7.54
N ARG A 43 8.39 -0.61 -8.15
CA ARG A 43 7.18 0.09 -8.61
C ARG A 43 6.38 0.67 -7.44
N VAL A 44 6.30 -0.05 -6.33
CA VAL A 44 5.62 0.41 -5.11
C VAL A 44 6.38 1.60 -4.50
N ILE A 45 7.69 1.49 -4.33
CA ILE A 45 8.55 2.56 -3.81
C ILE A 45 8.45 3.81 -4.69
N LYS A 46 8.54 3.67 -6.03
CA LYS A 46 8.38 4.79 -6.97
C LYS A 46 7.01 5.46 -6.84
N GLN A 47 5.96 4.68 -6.63
CA GLN A 47 4.61 5.20 -6.38
C GLN A 47 4.54 6.00 -5.08
N LEU A 48 5.12 5.46 -3.99
CA LEU A 48 5.15 6.12 -2.68
C LEU A 48 5.98 7.42 -2.73
N THR A 49 7.15 7.38 -3.36
CA THR A 49 7.98 8.59 -3.57
C THR A 49 7.21 9.67 -4.33
N ARG A 50 6.42 9.31 -5.35
CA ARG A 50 5.57 10.29 -6.06
C ARG A 50 4.41 10.81 -5.22
N ALA A 51 3.79 9.94 -4.41
CA ALA A 51 2.57 10.28 -3.68
C ALA A 51 2.83 11.11 -2.42
N VAL A 52 3.90 10.80 -1.69
CA VAL A 52 4.19 11.40 -0.38
C VAL A 52 5.62 11.93 -0.24
N GLY A 53 6.52 11.64 -1.17
CA GLY A 53 7.95 11.99 -1.08
C GLY A 53 8.80 10.85 -0.49
N ALA A 54 10.11 10.87 -0.78
CA ALA A 54 11.04 9.79 -0.43
C ALA A 54 11.14 9.53 1.10
N ASP A 55 11.03 10.59 1.92
CA ASP A 55 11.20 10.51 3.39
C ASP A 55 9.89 10.30 4.17
N ASN A 56 8.78 10.08 3.45
CA ASN A 56 7.43 10.07 4.01
C ASN A 56 6.75 8.70 3.98
N PHE A 57 7.51 7.62 3.87
CA PHE A 57 7.03 6.25 4.03
C PHE A 57 8.11 5.34 4.63
N TYR A 58 7.67 4.19 5.13
CA TYR A 58 8.55 3.10 5.57
C TYR A 58 8.41 1.91 4.62
N PHE A 59 9.47 1.13 4.47
CA PHE A 59 9.37 -0.17 3.80
C PHE A 59 10.28 -1.25 4.40
N VAL A 60 9.88 -2.50 4.25
CA VAL A 60 10.71 -3.69 4.50
C VAL A 60 10.77 -4.48 3.21
N ALA A 61 11.97 -4.77 2.72
CA ALA A 61 12.19 -5.60 1.54
C ALA A 61 13.22 -6.71 1.83
N PRO A 62 13.10 -7.89 1.20
CA PRO A 62 14.13 -8.92 1.27
C PRO A 62 15.49 -8.38 0.81
N LEU A 63 16.56 -8.82 1.47
CA LEU A 63 17.95 -8.42 1.16
C LEU A 63 18.39 -8.79 -0.27
N GLY A 64 17.62 -9.58 -1.02
CA GLY A 64 17.91 -9.93 -2.41
C GLY A 64 17.78 -8.79 -3.42
N ASN A 65 17.21 -7.64 -3.03
CA ASN A 65 16.86 -6.56 -3.95
C ASN A 65 17.46 -5.19 -3.57
N ILE A 66 18.39 -5.12 -2.61
CA ILE A 66 18.95 -3.85 -2.12
C ILE A 66 20.28 -3.45 -2.80
N ALA A 67 20.82 -4.26 -3.70
CA ALA A 67 22.12 -4.02 -4.32
C ALA A 67 22.11 -3.02 -5.50
N GLU A 68 20.94 -2.55 -5.95
CA GLU A 68 20.81 -1.69 -7.16
C GLU A 68 20.37 -0.25 -6.87
N LEU A 69 20.25 0.16 -5.61
CA LEU A 69 19.74 1.49 -5.23
C LEU A 69 20.85 2.50 -4.82
N ASP A 70 22.12 2.08 -4.84
CA ASP A 70 23.30 2.94 -4.60
C ASP A 70 24.03 3.36 -5.91
N GLY A 71 23.30 3.39 -7.04
CA GLY A 71 23.80 3.85 -8.34
C GLY A 71 23.62 5.34 -8.58
#